data_AF-A0A2G9ZSD2-F1
#
_entry.id   AF-A0A2G9ZSD2-F1
#
_cell.length_a   1.000
_cell.length_b   1.000
_cell.length_c   1.000
_cell.angle_alpha   90.00
_cell.angle_beta   90.00
_cell.angle_gamma   90.00
#
_symmetry.space_group_name_H-M   'P 1'
#
loop_
_entity.id
_entity.type
_entity.pdbx_description
1 polymer ?
#
loop_
_entity_poly.entity_id
_entity_poly.type
_entity_poly.pdbx_seq_one_letter_code
_entity_poly.pdbx_strand_id
1 'polypeptide(L)'
;MSKEFRIITLVENTVPKGKGLIGEHGLSFFIEAGDRKILFDTGQGFALVKNAEVLGIDLSVVDVVVLSHGHYDHTGHRISRHPGTLGCL
;
A
#
# COMPACT_ATOMS: atom_id res chain seq x y z
N MET A 1 3.95 22.28 -16.23
CA MET A 1 3.44 20.90 -16.08
C MET A 1 3.16 20.67 -14.61
N SER A 2 1.89 20.54 -14.23
CA SER A 2 1.52 20.10 -12.88
C SER A 2 2.00 18.66 -12.68
N LYS A 3 2.72 18.36 -11.60
CA LYS A 3 3.05 16.98 -11.24
C LYS A 3 1.74 16.22 -11.04
N GLU A 4 1.60 15.07 -11.70
CA GLU A 4 0.44 14.21 -11.56
C GLU A 4 0.40 13.62 -10.15
N PHE A 5 -0.77 13.65 -9.53
CA PHE A 5 -1.00 13.14 -8.18
C PHE A 5 -2.13 12.12 -8.24
N ARG A 6 -1.85 10.89 -7.82
CA ARG A 6 -2.82 9.78 -7.85
C ARG A 6 -2.75 9.00 -6.54
N ILE A 7 -3.92 8.64 -6.03
CA ILE A 7 -4.06 7.76 -4.85
C ILE A 7 -4.86 6.55 -5.29
N ILE A 8 -4.37 5.36 -4.98
CA ILE A 8 -5.05 4.09 -5.21
C ILE A 8 -5.19 3.37 -3.89
N THR A 9 -6.42 2.97 -3.57
CA THR A 9 -6.71 2.16 -2.38
C THR A 9 -6.33 0.71 -2.62
N LEU A 10 -5.38 0.22 -1.83
CA LEU A 10 -4.94 -1.17 -1.86
C LEU A 10 -5.61 -2.00 -0.77
N VAL A 11 -5.89 -1.41 0.39
CA VAL A 11 -6.54 -2.09 1.52
C VAL A 11 -7.59 -1.18 2.12
N GLU A 12 -8.79 -1.74 2.31
CA GLU A 12 -9.93 -1.12 2.98
C GLU A 12 -10.85 -2.24 3.50
N ASN A 13 -11.70 -1.91 4.47
CA ASN A 13 -12.64 -2.83 5.11
C ASN A 13 -13.63 -3.45 4.11
N THR A 14 -13.89 -2.78 2.99
CA THR A 14 -14.83 -3.20 1.95
C THR A 14 -14.24 -3.12 0.56
N VAL A 15 -14.78 -3.94 -0.35
CA VAL A 15 -14.37 -3.95 -1.76
C VAL A 15 -15.58 -4.08 -2.69
N PRO A 16 -15.52 -3.52 -3.91
CA PRO A 16 -16.53 -3.74 -4.92
C PRO A 16 -16.62 -5.24 -5.30
N LYS A 17 -17.85 -5.75 -5.44
CA LYS A 17 -18.09 -7.14 -5.85
C LYS A 17 -17.58 -7.39 -7.27
N GLY A 18 -17.08 -8.61 -7.51
CA GLY A 18 -16.71 -9.08 -8.85
C GLY A 18 -15.40 -8.52 -9.42
N LYS A 19 -14.59 -7.84 -8.61
CA LYS A 19 -13.29 -7.29 -9.03
C LYS A 19 -12.08 -8.14 -8.64
N GLY A 20 -12.29 -9.27 -7.95
CA GLY A 20 -11.21 -10.12 -7.46
C GLY A 20 -10.38 -9.51 -6.31
N LEU A 21 -10.80 -8.36 -5.80
CA LEU A 21 -10.22 -7.69 -4.64
C LEU A 21 -10.67 -8.36 -3.34
N ILE A 22 -9.83 -8.25 -2.33
CA ILE A 22 -10.06 -8.76 -0.98
C ILE A 22 -10.22 -7.56 -0.03
N GLY A 23 -11.32 -7.52 0.71
CA GLY A 23 -11.49 -6.58 1.82
C GLY A 23 -10.90 -7.16 3.11
N GLU A 24 -10.26 -6.33 3.92
CA GLU A 24 -9.78 -6.67 5.26
C GLU A 24 -9.91 -5.45 6.17
N HIS A 25 -10.03 -5.66 7.49
CA HIS A 25 -10.01 -4.55 8.43
C HIS A 25 -8.61 -3.93 8.45
N GLY A 26 -8.50 -2.71 7.93
CA GLY A 26 -7.23 -2.00 7.85
C GLY A 26 -7.18 -1.01 6.70
N LEU A 27 -6.01 -0.41 6.52
CA LEU A 27 -5.82 0.62 5.50
C LEU A 27 -4.48 0.49 4.80
N SER A 28 -4.48 0.76 3.49
CA SER A 28 -3.26 0.99 2.73
C SER A 28 -3.56 1.72 1.42
N PHE A 29 -2.70 2.68 1.09
CA PHE A 29 -2.74 3.43 -0.17
C PHE A 29 -1.42 3.32 -0.91
N PHE A 30 -1.52 3.21 -2.23
CA PHE A 30 -0.43 3.50 -3.15
C PHE A 30 -0.60 4.93 -3.67
N ILE A 31 0.38 5.79 -3.39
CA ILE A 31 0.33 7.21 -3.74
C ILE A 31 1.46 7.51 -4.72
N GLU A 32 1.10 8.07 -5.86
CA GLU A 32 2.02 8.62 -6.83
C GLU A 32 1.99 10.14 -6.73
N ALA A 33 3.13 10.75 -6.42
CA ALA A 33 3.29 12.19 -6.29
C ALA A 33 4.49 12.64 -7.13
N GLY A 34 4.23 12.88 -8.42
CA GLY A 34 5.29 13.12 -9.40
C GLY A 34 6.20 11.92 -9.59
N ASP A 35 7.47 12.05 -9.21
CA ASP A 35 8.51 11.03 -9.34
C ASP A 35 8.55 10.04 -8.16
N ARG A 36 7.74 10.27 -7.12
CA ARG A 36 7.75 9.46 -5.90
C ARG A 36 6.55 8.53 -5.82
N LYS A 37 6.82 7.29 -5.43
CA LYS A 37 5.82 6.25 -5.14
C LYS A 37 5.87 5.91 -3.66
N ILE A 38 4.77 6.16 -2.97
CA ILE A 38 4.65 6.03 -1.53
C ILE A 38 3.66 4.92 -1.23
N LEU A 39 4.03 4.02 -0.33
CA LEU A 39 3.09 3.09 0.31
C LEU A 39 2.71 3.66 1.67
N PHE A 40 1.47 4.10 1.82
CA PHE A 40 0.95 4.62 3.07
C PHE A 40 0.13 3.55 3.77
N ASP A 41 0.55 3.16 4.98
CA ASP A 41 0.08 1.98 5.71
C ASP A 41 0.16 0.69 4.89
N THR A 42 -0.07 -0.43 5.57
CA THR A 42 0.20 -1.76 5.01
C THR A 42 -0.93 -2.77 5.25
N GLY A 43 -2.04 -2.31 5.84
CA GLY A 43 -3.14 -3.17 6.22
C GLY A 43 -2.81 -4.11 7.38
N GLN A 44 -3.68 -5.09 7.55
CA GLN A 44 -3.57 -6.17 8.54
C GLN A 44 -2.66 -7.31 8.04
N GLY A 45 -2.56 -7.49 6.71
CA GLY A 45 -1.49 -8.30 6.11
C GLY A 45 -1.89 -9.29 5.03
N PHE A 46 -3.18 -9.45 4.74
CA PHE A 46 -3.67 -10.46 3.79
C PHE A 46 -4.02 -9.88 2.41
N ALA A 47 -4.60 -8.68 2.37
CA ALA A 47 -5.15 -8.06 1.17
C ALA A 47 -4.09 -7.32 0.33
N LEU A 48 -3.09 -6.70 0.95
CA LEU A 48 -2.18 -5.75 0.30
C LEU A 48 -1.56 -6.27 -1.00
N VAL A 49 -0.81 -7.38 -0.93
CA VAL A 49 -0.11 -7.95 -2.10
C VAL A 49 -1.10 -8.43 -3.13
N LYS A 50 -2.19 -9.08 -2.70
CA LYS A 50 -3.18 -9.64 -3.62
C LYS A 50 -3.92 -8.54 -4.39
N ASN A 51 -4.28 -7.47 -3.72
CA ASN A 51 -4.97 -6.35 -4.35
C ASN A 51 -4.02 -5.57 -5.27
N ALA A 52 -2.74 -5.42 -4.92
CA ALA A 52 -1.74 -4.84 -5.80
C ALA A 52 -1.58 -5.65 -7.09
N GLU A 53 -1.50 -6.99 -7.01
CA GLU A 53 -1.47 -7.87 -8.19
C GLU A 53 -2.72 -7.69 -9.08
N VAL A 54 -3.92 -7.68 -8.47
CA VAL A 54 -5.19 -7.52 -9.19
C VAL A 54 -5.29 -6.17 -9.88
N LEU A 55 -4.71 -5.12 -9.28
CA LEU A 55 -4.71 -3.76 -9.82
C LEU A 55 -3.52 -3.47 -10.75
N GLY A 56 -2.61 -4.44 -10.94
CA GLY A 56 -1.41 -4.27 -11.78
C GLY A 56 -0.39 -3.30 -11.19
N ILE A 57 -0.33 -3.18 -9.87
CA ILE A 57 0.61 -2.32 -9.13
C ILE A 57 1.81 -3.14 -8.70
N ASP A 58 2.99 -2.71 -9.13
CA ASP A 58 4.26 -3.26 -8.64
C ASP A 58 4.64 -2.57 -7.31
N LEU A 59 4.69 -3.32 -6.21
CA LEU A 59 5.09 -2.78 -4.92
C LEU A 59 6.61 -2.67 -4.76
N SER A 60 7.41 -3.28 -5.64
CA SER A 60 8.87 -3.21 -5.58
C SER A 60 9.43 -1.83 -5.96
N VAL A 61 8.64 -1.02 -6.66
CA VAL A 61 9.00 0.35 -7.05
C VAL A 61 8.66 1.40 -6.00
N VAL A 62 8.14 0.99 -4.83
CA VAL A 62 7.86 1.90 -3.71
C VAL A 62 9.16 2.48 -3.17
N ASP A 63 9.25 3.81 -3.14
CA ASP A 63 10.43 4.53 -2.64
C ASP A 63 10.43 4.64 -1.12
N VAL A 64 9.25 4.79 -0.53
CA VAL A 64 9.08 5.04 0.90
C VAL A 64 7.79 4.43 1.41
N VAL A 65 7.86 3.89 2.63
CA VAL A 65 6.70 3.42 3.39
C VAL A 65 6.45 4.43 4.51
N VAL A 66 5.20 4.88 4.62
CA VAL A 66 4.75 5.76 5.70
C VAL A 66 3.75 4.98 6.54
N LEU A 67 3.97 4.92 7.84
CA LEU A 67 3.03 4.33 8.79
C LEU A 67 2.33 5.44 9.55
N SER A 68 1.00 5.47 9.51
CA SER A 68 0.19 6.49 10.17
C SER A 68 0.26 6.38 11.69
N HIS A 69 0.21 5.15 12.22
CA HIS A 69 0.33 4.83 13.64
C HIS A 69 0.58 3.32 13.84
N GLY A 70 0.85 2.90 15.08
CA GLY A 70 1.33 1.55 15.42
C GLY A 70 0.27 0.47 15.63
N HIS A 71 -0.96 0.62 15.13
CA HIS A 71 -1.95 -0.45 15.23
C HIS A 71 -1.71 -1.56 14.19
N TYR A 72 -2.15 -2.77 14.51
CA TYR A 72 -1.85 -3.98 13.73
C TYR A 72 -2.53 -4.00 12.36
N ASP A 73 -3.61 -3.27 12.18
CA ASP A 73 -4.39 -3.13 10.94
C ASP A 73 -3.84 -2.04 9.99
N HIS A 74 -2.76 -1.37 10.41
CA HIS A 74 -1.99 -0.42 9.61
C HIS A 74 -0.55 -0.89 9.37
N THR A 75 -0.03 -1.71 10.28
CA THR A 75 1.38 -2.16 10.31
C THR A 75 1.53 -3.69 10.18
N GLY A 76 0.43 -4.40 9.90
CA GLY A 76 0.36 -5.86 9.99
C GLY A 76 1.12 -6.58 8.89
N HIS A 77 1.23 -5.98 7.69
CA HIS A 77 2.07 -6.57 6.66
C HIS A 77 3.55 -6.31 6.95
N ARG A 78 4.29 -7.39 7.21
CA ARG A 78 5.74 -7.32 7.37
C ARG A 78 6.39 -7.13 6.01
N ILE A 79 6.70 -5.89 5.66
CA ILE A 79 7.49 -5.59 4.45
C ILE A 79 8.90 -6.15 4.65
N SER A 80 9.20 -7.25 3.96
CA SER A 80 10.56 -7.78 3.87
C SER A 80 11.42 -6.75 3.15
N ARG A 81 12.33 -6.09 3.88
CA ARG A 81 13.23 -5.07 3.33
C ARG A 81 14.02 -5.63 2.14
N HIS A 82 14.01 -4.88 1.04
CA HIS A 82 15.12 -4.91 0.08
C HIS A 82 16.29 -4.11 0.68
N PRO A 83 17.56 -4.55 0.49
CA PRO A 83 18.71 -3.75 0.90
C PRO A 83 18.76 -2.45 0.07
N GLY A 84 18.31 -1.33 0.65
CA GLY A 84 18.35 -0.02 -0.02
C GLY A 84 17.31 0.99 0.45
N THR A 85 16.20 0.54 1.05
CA THR A 85 15.14 1.44 1.55
C THR A 85 15.39 1.79 3.03
N LEU A 86 15.81 3.04 3.27
CA LEU A 86 15.75 3.65 4.60
C LEU A 86 14.27 3.87 4.96
N GLY A 87 13.75 3.11 5.91
CA GLY A 87 12.41 3.34 6.48
C GLY A 87 12.35 2.85 7.92
N CYS A 88 12.11 3.77 8.84
CA CYS A 88 11.97 3.59 10.29
C CYS A 88 11.46 2.21 10.73
N LEU A 89 12.24 1.55 11.59
CA LEU A 89 11.71 0.97 12.81
C LEU A 89 12.06 1.93 13.94
#